data_AF-A0A921LN25-F1
#
_entry.id   AF-A0A921LN25-F1
#
_cell.length_a   1.000
_cell.length_b   1.000
_cell.length_c   1.000
_cell.angle_alpha   90.00
_cell.angle_beta   90.00
_cell.angle_gamma   90.00
#
_symmetry.space_group_name_H-M   'P 1'
#
loop_
_entity.id
_entity.type
_entity.pdbx_description
1 polymer ?
#
loop_
_entity_poly.entity_id
_entity_poly.type
_entity_poly.pdbx_seq_one_letter_code
_entity_poly.pdbx_strand_id
1 'polypeptide(L)'
;MVLYFWERSASVWIALLYVLMGGLLLAFPAATSTVFVWALAGGAACYGVSHLLRYLQTRKNGEASGADLFLTVLPLAFAVFAMVWPQTLLAFLPLVLGSLLLLDGVGKLPLAFMALRDHTPDATALLLSSLIPLVLGAVIVVNPFQTVQLVVRIFGIGLIADGLADFAAVLTARRTGLH
;
A
#
# COMPACT_ATOMS: atom_id res chain seq x y z
N MET A 1 -20.23 -32.51 -3.90
CA MET A 1 -20.72 -32.24 -2.53
C MET A 1 -19.62 -31.77 -1.58
N VAL A 2 -18.43 -32.39 -1.56
CA VAL A 2 -17.29 -31.97 -0.70
C VAL A 2 -16.73 -30.57 -1.04
N LEU A 3 -16.63 -30.20 -2.32
CA LEU A 3 -16.21 -28.84 -2.75
C LEU A 3 -17.15 -27.71 -2.25
N TYR A 4 -18.45 -27.97 -2.19
CA TYR A 4 -19.45 -27.00 -1.72
C TYR A 4 -19.34 -26.75 -0.20
N PHE A 5 -19.03 -27.80 0.57
CA PHE A 5 -18.74 -27.66 2.00
C PHE A 5 -17.39 -26.97 2.23
N TRP A 6 -16.40 -27.23 1.38
CA TRP A 6 -15.10 -26.58 1.44
C TRP A 6 -15.18 -25.09 1.12
N GLU A 7 -15.93 -24.68 0.09
CA GLU A 7 -16.17 -23.27 -0.23
C GLU A 7 -16.95 -22.53 0.88
N ARG A 8 -17.98 -23.16 1.46
CA ARG A 8 -18.75 -22.57 2.59
C ARG A 8 -17.95 -22.46 3.88
N SER A 9 -17.03 -23.39 4.13
CA SER A 9 -16.17 -23.36 5.31
C SER A 9 -15.03 -22.36 5.09
N ALA A 10 -14.45 -22.35 3.89
CA ALA A 10 -13.39 -21.43 3.49
C ALA A 10 -13.88 -19.97 3.55
N SER A 11 -15.10 -19.67 3.09
CA SER A 11 -15.63 -18.31 3.16
C SER A 11 -15.81 -17.81 4.59
N VAL A 12 -16.29 -18.65 5.51
CA VAL A 12 -16.42 -18.29 6.93
C VAL A 12 -15.05 -18.08 7.58
N TRP A 13 -14.07 -18.95 7.28
CA TRP A 13 -12.70 -18.79 7.77
C TRP A 13 -12.04 -17.52 7.25
N ILE A 14 -12.22 -17.20 5.97
CA ILE A 14 -11.68 -15.99 5.34
C ILE A 14 -12.35 -14.73 5.91
N ALA A 15 -13.67 -14.72 6.08
CA ALA A 15 -14.40 -13.62 6.71
C ALA A 15 -13.96 -13.39 8.17
N LEU A 16 -13.81 -14.47 8.95
CA LEU A 16 -13.29 -14.39 10.32
C LEU A 16 -11.86 -13.83 10.34
N LEU A 17 -11.01 -14.26 9.40
CA LEU A 17 -9.64 -13.78 9.26
C LEU A 17 -9.61 -12.29 8.90
N TYR A 18 -10.48 -11.81 8.00
CA TYR A 18 -10.60 -10.39 7.66
C TYR A 18 -11.06 -9.54 8.84
N VAL A 19 -12.06 -9.99 9.61
CA VAL A 19 -12.53 -9.28 10.81
C VAL A 19 -11.43 -9.24 11.88
N LEU A 20 -10.74 -10.36 12.13
CA LEU A 20 -9.63 -10.42 13.09
C LEU A 20 -8.47 -9.53 12.66
N MET A 21 -8.10 -9.57 11.38
CA MET A 21 -6.98 -8.79 10.87
C MET A 21 -7.32 -7.30 10.83
N GLY A 22 -8.53 -6.92 10.39
CA GLY A 22 -9.00 -5.55 10.47
C GLY A 22 -9.05 -5.02 11.91
N GLY A 23 -9.47 -5.86 12.87
CA GLY A 23 -9.42 -5.53 14.30
C GLY A 23 -7.99 -5.31 14.81
N LEU A 24 -7.04 -6.16 14.40
CA LEU A 24 -5.62 -6.01 14.73
C LEU A 24 -5.03 -4.71 14.15
N LEU A 25 -5.37 -4.39 12.91
CA LEU A 25 -4.98 -3.15 12.22
C LEU A 25 -5.47 -1.90 12.95
N LEU A 26 -6.70 -1.94 13.48
CA LEU A 26 -7.27 -0.84 14.26
C LEU A 26 -6.63 -0.70 15.64
N ALA A 27 -6.35 -1.81 16.31
CA ALA A 27 -5.74 -1.82 17.65
C ALA A 27 -4.28 -1.37 17.62
N PHE A 28 -3.50 -1.80 16.62
CA PHE A 28 -2.05 -1.54 16.55
C PHE A 28 -1.58 -1.06 15.16
N PRO A 29 -2.07 0.09 14.66
CA PRO A 29 -1.73 0.57 13.32
C PRO A 29 -0.24 0.86 13.13
N ALA A 30 0.47 1.24 14.20
CA ALA A 30 1.92 1.46 14.19
C ALA A 30 2.73 0.15 14.07
N ALA A 31 2.26 -0.93 14.69
CA ALA A 31 2.90 -2.23 14.58
C ALA A 31 2.70 -2.80 13.18
N THR A 32 1.48 -2.71 12.64
CA THR A 32 1.16 -3.17 11.28
C THR A 32 2.03 -2.48 10.22
N SER A 33 2.17 -1.15 10.28
CA SER A 33 3.00 -0.42 9.31
C SER A 33 4.48 -0.81 9.39
N THR A 34 4.99 -1.07 10.60
CA THR A 34 6.37 -1.54 10.81
C THR A 34 6.58 -2.94 10.26
N VAL A 35 5.66 -3.87 10.55
CA VAL A 35 5.70 -5.24 10.03
C VAL A 35 5.62 -5.25 8.50
N PHE A 36 4.81 -4.37 7.92
CA PHE A 36 4.71 -4.22 6.47
C PHE A 36 6.05 -3.79 5.85
N VAL A 37 6.75 -2.82 6.45
CA VAL A 37 8.07 -2.41 5.97
C VAL A 37 9.11 -3.51 6.13
N TRP A 38 9.08 -4.27 7.22
CA TRP A 38 9.94 -5.44 7.37
C TRP A 38 9.65 -6.53 6.34
N ALA A 39 8.39 -6.78 6.02
CA ALA A 39 8.01 -7.72 4.97
C ALA A 39 8.55 -7.28 3.60
N LEU A 40 8.39 -6.00 3.25
CA LEU A 40 8.94 -5.43 2.02
C LEU A 40 10.47 -5.46 2.00
N ALA A 41 11.14 -5.08 3.09
CA ALA A 41 12.58 -5.10 3.20
C ALA A 41 13.14 -6.53 3.12
N GLY A 42 12.48 -7.49 3.76
CA GLY A 42 12.81 -8.91 3.66
C GLY A 42 12.64 -9.45 2.23
N GLY A 43 11.55 -9.08 1.55
CA GLY A 43 11.33 -9.42 0.14
C GLY A 43 12.41 -8.83 -0.78
N ALA A 44 12.73 -7.55 -0.59
CA ALA A 44 13.80 -6.87 -1.32
C ALA A 44 15.18 -7.49 -1.04
N ALA A 45 15.45 -7.90 0.21
CA ALA A 45 16.67 -8.60 0.57
C ALA A 45 16.76 -9.97 -0.12
N CYS A 46 15.68 -10.77 -0.12
CA CYS A 46 15.61 -12.04 -0.84
C CYS A 46 15.86 -11.85 -2.34
N TYR A 47 15.24 -10.83 -2.94
CA TYR A 47 15.45 -10.48 -4.35
C TYR A 47 16.92 -10.10 -4.61
N GLY A 48 17.49 -9.22 -3.79
CA GLY A 48 18.90 -8.82 -3.87
C GLY A 48 19.85 -10.02 -3.75
N VAL A 49 19.60 -10.93 -2.81
CA VAL A 49 20.40 -12.15 -2.61
C VAL A 49 20.30 -13.06 -3.83
N SER A 50 19.09 -13.27 -4.37
CA SER A 50 18.89 -14.11 -5.57
C SER A 50 19.64 -13.55 -6.78
N HIS A 51 19.69 -12.23 -6.92
CA HIS A 51 20.42 -11.56 -7.99
C HIS A 51 21.95 -11.58 -7.76
N LEU A 52 22.41 -11.50 -6.50
CA LEU A 52 23.81 -11.65 -6.12
C LEU A 52 24.32 -13.08 -6.44
N LEU A 53 23.51 -14.10 -6.15
CA LEU A 53 23.81 -15.50 -6.47
C LEU A 53 23.88 -15.73 -7.98
N ARG A 54 22.96 -15.15 -8.75
CA ARG A 54 23.02 -15.16 -10.22
C ARG A 54 24.26 -14.45 -10.74
N TYR A 55 24.63 -13.30 -10.18
CA TYR A 55 25.84 -12.58 -10.55
C TYR A 55 27.11 -13.42 -10.29
N LEU A 56 27.21 -14.08 -9.14
CA LEU A 56 28.31 -15.00 -8.81
C LEU A 56 28.41 -16.18 -9.80
N GLN A 57 27.28 -16.66 -10.32
CA GLN A 57 27.24 -17.69 -11.36
C GLN A 57 27.65 -17.13 -12.74
N THR A 58 27.19 -15.94 -13.12
CA THR A 58 27.59 -15.28 -14.38
C THR A 58 29.07 -14.90 -14.38
N ARG A 59 29.64 -14.53 -13.23
CA ARG A 59 31.08 -14.25 -13.07
C ARG A 59 31.95 -15.48 -13.32
N LYS A 60 31.45 -16.70 -13.05
CA LYS A 60 32.12 -17.96 -13.42
C LYS A 60 32.08 -18.23 -14.93
N ASN A 61 31.15 -17.59 -15.65
CA ASN A 61 30.97 -17.77 -17.11
C ASN A 61 31.68 -16.68 -17.95
N GLY A 62 32.39 -15.74 -17.33
CA GLY A 62 33.31 -14.82 -18.03
C GLY A 62 32.73 -13.51 -18.58
N GLU A 63 31.43 -13.25 -18.44
CA GLU A 63 30.75 -12.09 -19.04
C GLU A 63 30.20 -11.07 -18.02
N ALA A 64 30.74 -11.02 -16.81
CA ALA A 64 30.24 -10.11 -15.78
C ALA A 64 30.80 -8.68 -15.94
N SER A 65 29.99 -7.78 -16.50
CA SER A 65 30.28 -6.35 -16.54
C SER A 65 30.18 -5.72 -15.14
N GLY A 66 31.07 -4.79 -14.79
CA GLY A 66 31.09 -4.12 -13.48
C GLY A 66 29.83 -3.32 -13.15
N ALA A 67 29.05 -2.94 -14.17
CA ALA A 67 27.78 -2.21 -14.02
C ALA A 67 26.69 -3.05 -13.33
N ASP A 68 26.64 -4.37 -13.57
CA ASP A 68 25.69 -5.27 -12.92
C ASP A 68 25.99 -5.50 -11.43
N LEU A 69 27.26 -5.34 -11.03
CA LEU A 69 27.63 -5.41 -9.62
C LEU A 69 27.05 -4.21 -8.85
N PHE A 70 27.09 -3.02 -9.46
CA PHE A 70 26.58 -1.80 -8.81
C PHE A 70 25.05 -1.84 -8.69
N LEU A 71 24.36 -2.32 -9.73
CA LEU A 71 22.90 -2.49 -9.75
C LEU A 71 22.37 -3.55 -8.78
N THR A 72 23.22 -4.46 -8.28
CA THR A 72 22.82 -5.52 -7.34
C THR A 72 23.22 -5.22 -5.90
N VAL A 73 24.41 -4.66 -5.69
CA VAL A 73 24.91 -4.30 -4.36
C VAL A 73 24.15 -3.11 -3.78
N LEU A 74 23.83 -2.10 -4.60
CA LEU A 74 23.13 -0.90 -4.14
C LEU A 74 21.74 -1.19 -3.56
N PRO A 75 20.83 -1.93 -4.24
CA PRO A 75 19.53 -2.28 -3.66
C PRO A 75 19.63 -3.26 -2.49
N LEU A 76 20.63 -4.15 -2.45
CA LEU A 76 20.84 -5.04 -1.30
C LEU A 76 21.29 -4.25 -0.06
N ALA A 77 22.21 -3.29 -0.22
CA ALA A 77 22.59 -2.38 0.86
C ALA A 77 21.40 -1.54 1.34
N PHE A 78 20.56 -1.05 0.41
CA PHE A 78 19.35 -0.32 0.74
C PHE A 78 18.33 -1.18 1.50
N ALA A 79 18.15 -2.45 1.13
CA ALA A 79 17.27 -3.38 1.82
C ALA A 79 17.73 -3.68 3.25
N VAL A 80 19.04 -3.86 3.47
CA VAL A 80 19.60 -4.04 4.81
C VAL A 80 19.41 -2.78 5.64
N PHE A 81 19.72 -1.61 5.08
CA PHE A 81 19.49 -0.32 5.76
C PHE A 81 18.02 -0.13 6.15
N ALA A 82 17.10 -0.51 5.25
CA ALA A 82 15.67 -0.44 5.47
C ALA A 82 15.18 -1.32 6.64
N MET A 83 15.84 -2.45 6.85
CA MET A 83 15.53 -3.38 7.93
C MET A 83 15.98 -2.87 9.29
N VAL A 84 17.11 -2.13 9.34
CA VAL A 84 17.63 -1.53 10.58
C VAL A 84 16.84 -0.27 10.98
N TRP A 85 16.41 0.56 10.03
CA TRP A 85 15.67 1.80 10.29
C TRP A 85 14.33 1.89 9.54
N PRO A 86 13.35 1.02 9.88
CA PRO A 86 12.04 1.00 9.21
C PRO A 86 11.25 2.30 9.45
N GLN A 87 11.44 2.95 10.60
CA GLN A 87 10.77 4.19 10.97
C GLN A 87 11.13 5.35 10.01
N THR A 88 12.39 5.41 9.57
CA THR A 88 12.84 6.43 8.61
C THR A 88 12.18 6.25 7.26
N LEU A 89 12.06 5.01 6.78
CA LEU A 89 11.34 4.71 5.54
C LEU A 89 9.85 5.02 5.63
N LEU A 90 9.22 4.68 6.75
CA LEU A 90 7.82 5.01 7.02
C LEU A 90 7.55 6.51 7.01
N ALA A 91 8.53 7.34 7.35
CA ALA A 91 8.40 8.80 7.28
C ALA A 91 8.80 9.36 5.91
N PHE A 92 9.82 8.77 5.27
CA PHE A 92 10.36 9.25 4.00
C PHE A 92 9.41 8.99 2.83
N LEU A 93 8.82 7.79 2.75
CA LEU A 93 7.95 7.41 1.64
C LEU A 93 6.72 8.33 1.53
N PRO A 94 5.96 8.57 2.62
CA PRO A 94 4.85 9.51 2.58
C PRO A 94 5.33 10.94 2.34
N LEU A 95 6.47 11.37 2.89
CA LEU A 95 6.97 12.72 2.65
C LEU A 95 7.22 12.97 1.15
N VAL A 96 7.86 12.02 0.46
CA VAL A 96 8.06 12.10 -0.99
C VAL A 96 6.71 12.12 -1.71
N LEU A 97 5.80 11.20 -1.39
CA LEU A 97 4.46 11.19 -1.97
C LEU A 97 3.71 12.52 -1.74
N GLY A 98 3.71 13.04 -0.51
CA GLY A 98 3.08 14.31 -0.15
C GLY A 98 3.67 15.48 -0.91
N SER A 99 4.99 15.52 -1.09
CA SER A 99 5.65 16.54 -1.91
C SER A 99 5.26 16.47 -3.40
N LEU A 100 5.15 15.26 -3.95
CA LEU A 100 4.69 15.05 -5.33
C LEU A 100 3.22 15.44 -5.50
N LEU A 101 2.37 15.14 -4.52
CA LEU A 101 0.96 15.56 -4.48
C LEU A 101 0.83 17.09 -4.42
N LEU A 102 1.66 17.76 -3.61
CA LEU A 102 1.70 19.23 -3.58
C LEU A 102 2.10 19.79 -4.94
N LEU A 103 3.15 19.24 -5.57
CA LEU A 103 3.60 19.68 -6.89
C LEU A 103 2.52 19.47 -7.96
N ASP A 104 1.85 18.32 -7.96
CA ASP A 104 0.74 18.01 -8.87
C ASP A 104 -0.44 18.98 -8.66
N GLY A 105 -0.83 19.21 -7.40
CA GLY A 105 -1.88 20.14 -7.04
C GLY A 105 -1.57 21.56 -7.52
N VAL A 106 -0.36 22.06 -7.21
CA VAL A 106 0.11 23.40 -7.62
C VAL A 106 0.20 23.53 -9.14
N GLY A 107 0.66 22.50 -9.84
CA GLY A 107 0.74 22.49 -11.30
C GLY A 107 -0.62 22.64 -11.99
N LYS A 108 -1.68 22.12 -11.36
CA LYS A 108 -3.06 22.19 -11.88
C LYS A 108 -3.83 23.44 -11.44
N LEU A 109 -3.35 24.19 -10.45
CA LEU A 109 -4.01 25.40 -9.95
C LEU A 109 -4.30 26.45 -11.05
N PRO A 110 -3.37 26.77 -11.96
CA PRO A 110 -3.63 27.75 -13.01
C PRO A 110 -4.73 27.30 -13.97
N LEU A 111 -4.72 26.02 -14.36
CA LEU A 111 -5.73 25.43 -15.24
C LEU A 111 -7.12 25.46 -14.59
N ALA A 112 -7.20 25.13 -13.30
CA ALA A 112 -8.44 25.16 -12.56
C ALA A 112 -9.00 26.58 -12.40
N PHE A 113 -8.13 27.58 -12.19
CA PHE A 113 -8.54 28.98 -12.09
C PHE A 113 -9.02 29.54 -13.44
N MET A 114 -8.35 29.16 -14.54
CA MET A 114 -8.82 29.49 -15.90
C MET A 114 -10.20 28.89 -16.18
N ALA A 115 -10.38 27.59 -15.90
CA ALA A 115 -11.66 26.91 -16.09
C ALA A 115 -12.80 27.54 -15.29
N LEU A 116 -12.51 27.97 -14.05
CA LEU A 116 -13.46 28.68 -13.19
C LEU A 116 -13.83 30.07 -13.73
N ARG A 117 -12.85 30.80 -14.27
CA ARG A 117 -13.09 32.12 -14.88
C ARG A 117 -13.91 32.03 -16.16
N ASP A 118 -13.70 30.98 -16.95
CA ASP A 118 -14.40 30.75 -18.22
C ASP A 118 -15.76 30.06 -18.04
N HIS A 119 -16.22 29.86 -16.79
CA HIS A 119 -17.49 29.21 -16.44
C HIS A 119 -17.72 27.88 -17.17
N THR A 120 -16.64 27.12 -17.38
CA THR A 120 -16.74 25.81 -18.03
C THR A 120 -17.43 24.79 -17.10
N PRO A 121 -18.22 23.85 -17.66
CA PRO A 121 -18.89 22.81 -16.86
C PRO A 121 -17.89 21.93 -16.09
N ASP A 122 -16.66 21.80 -16.60
CA ASP A 122 -15.60 21.00 -15.98
C ASP A 122 -14.82 21.74 -14.88
N ALA A 123 -15.12 23.03 -14.63
CA ALA A 123 -14.40 23.84 -13.66
C ALA A 123 -14.40 23.21 -12.26
N THR A 124 -15.51 22.65 -11.81
CA THR A 124 -15.60 21.97 -10.51
C THR A 124 -14.72 20.73 -10.46
N ALA A 125 -14.72 19.91 -11.53
CA ALA A 125 -13.91 18.71 -11.62
C ALA A 125 -12.41 19.06 -11.62
N LEU A 126 -12.00 20.09 -12.35
CA LEU A 126 -10.62 20.58 -12.36
C LEU A 126 -10.20 21.13 -10.99
N LEU A 127 -11.06 21.90 -10.32
CA LEU A 127 -10.80 22.42 -8.98
C LEU A 127 -10.63 21.29 -7.96
N LEU A 128 -11.52 20.29 -7.97
CA LEU A 128 -11.38 19.09 -7.14
C LEU A 128 -10.07 18.36 -7.43
N SER A 129 -9.72 18.20 -8.70
CA SER A 129 -8.49 17.50 -9.12
C SER A 129 -7.19 18.19 -8.70
N SER A 130 -7.22 19.51 -8.44
CA SER A 130 -6.07 20.28 -7.92
C SER A 130 -6.10 20.39 -6.40
N LEU A 131 -7.28 20.63 -5.82
CA LEU A 131 -7.45 20.86 -4.39
C LEU A 131 -7.25 19.59 -3.56
N ILE A 132 -7.76 18.44 -4.04
CA ILE A 132 -7.60 17.15 -3.34
C ILE A 132 -6.12 16.80 -3.13
N PRO A 133 -5.27 16.73 -4.18
CA PRO A 133 -3.85 16.43 -4.00
C PRO A 133 -3.13 17.52 -3.19
N LEU A 134 -3.52 18.79 -3.30
CA LEU A 134 -2.94 19.86 -2.49
C LEU A 134 -3.19 19.65 -0.99
N VAL A 135 -4.44 19.39 -0.60
CA VAL A 135 -4.82 19.17 0.80
C VAL A 135 -4.23 17.87 1.32
N LEU A 136 -4.34 16.77 0.57
CA LEU A 136 -3.74 15.50 0.95
C LEU A 136 -2.23 15.60 1.09
N GLY A 137 -1.56 16.24 0.13
CA GLY A 137 -0.12 16.47 0.16
C GLY A 137 0.31 17.27 1.40
N ALA A 138 -0.41 18.35 1.73
CA ALA A 138 -0.14 19.13 2.92
C ALA A 138 -0.30 18.32 4.22
N VAL A 139 -1.40 17.56 4.35
CA VAL A 139 -1.64 16.69 5.51
C VAL A 139 -0.53 15.65 5.67
N ILE A 140 -0.12 15.02 4.57
CA ILE A 140 0.96 14.03 4.57
C ILE A 140 2.29 14.65 4.99
N VAL A 141 2.64 15.84 4.49
CA VAL A 141 3.92 16.49 4.82
C VAL A 141 3.97 16.95 6.27
N VAL A 142 2.87 17.45 6.83
CA VAL A 142 2.81 17.91 8.22
C VAL A 142 2.98 16.75 9.19
N ASN A 143 2.30 15.61 8.95
CA ASN A 143 2.40 14.43 9.81
C ASN A 143 2.39 13.13 8.98
N PRO A 144 3.53 12.72 8.41
CA PRO A 144 3.60 11.55 7.54
C PRO A 144 3.26 10.26 8.30
N PHE A 145 3.71 10.15 9.54
CA PHE A 145 3.48 8.97 10.36
C PHE A 145 2.01 8.77 10.73
N GLN A 146 1.32 9.86 11.13
CA GLN A 146 -0.12 9.78 11.40
C GLN A 146 -0.90 9.47 10.12
N THR A 147 -0.46 10.00 8.97
CA THR A 147 -1.13 9.74 7.70
C THR A 147 -1.06 8.26 7.32
N VAL A 148 0.11 7.62 7.47
CA VAL A 148 0.24 6.16 7.26
C VAL A 148 -0.68 5.38 8.19
N GLN A 149 -0.72 5.74 9.48
CA GLN A 149 -1.62 5.07 10.42
C GLN A 149 -3.09 5.26 10.07
N LEU A 150 -3.47 6.46 9.63
CA LEU A 150 -4.84 6.78 9.23
C LEU A 150 -5.24 5.93 8.03
N VAL A 151 -4.37 5.82 7.03
CA VAL A 151 -4.59 4.94 5.87
C VAL A 151 -4.75 3.49 6.31
N VAL A 152 -3.86 2.97 7.17
CA VAL A 152 -3.97 1.61 7.73
C VAL A 152 -5.29 1.40 8.46
N ARG A 153 -5.77 2.40 9.22
CA ARG A 153 -7.07 2.34 9.90
C ARG A 153 -8.23 2.30 8.92
N ILE A 154 -8.20 3.13 7.87
CA ILE A 154 -9.24 3.11 6.81
C ILE A 154 -9.29 1.72 6.16
N PHE A 155 -8.13 1.14 5.82
CA PHE A 155 -8.07 -0.23 5.32
C PHE A 155 -8.60 -1.24 6.33
N GLY A 156 -8.27 -1.11 7.62
CA GLY A 156 -8.79 -1.97 8.68
C GLY A 156 -10.31 -1.92 8.81
N ILE A 157 -10.92 -0.72 8.71
CA ILE A 157 -12.38 -0.54 8.69
C ILE A 157 -12.98 -1.23 7.46
N GLY A 158 -12.36 -1.04 6.28
CA GLY A 158 -12.78 -1.69 5.05
C GLY A 158 -12.77 -3.21 5.17
N LEU A 159 -11.70 -3.80 5.71
CA LEU A 159 -11.60 -5.25 5.93
C LEU A 159 -12.67 -5.78 6.89
N ILE A 160 -13.01 -5.03 7.94
CA ILE A 160 -14.10 -5.40 8.84
C ILE A 160 -15.44 -5.35 8.10
N ALA A 161 -15.68 -4.31 7.31
CA ALA A 161 -16.91 -4.15 6.54
C ALA A 161 -17.07 -5.29 5.52
N ASP A 162 -16.01 -5.63 4.78
CA ASP A 162 -16.00 -6.73 3.82
C ASP A 162 -16.22 -8.08 4.51
N GLY A 163 -15.51 -8.35 5.62
CA GLY A 163 -15.70 -9.58 6.39
C GLY A 163 -17.12 -9.74 6.95
N LEU A 164 -17.75 -8.64 7.38
CA LEU A 164 -19.15 -8.63 7.81
C LEU A 164 -20.12 -8.86 6.64
N ALA A 165 -19.86 -8.26 5.49
CA ALA A 165 -20.67 -8.44 4.28
C ALA A 165 -20.63 -9.90 3.81
N ASP A 166 -19.46 -10.51 3.78
CA ASP A 166 -19.28 -11.92 3.43
C ASP A 166 -20.00 -12.84 4.42
N PHE A 167 -19.91 -12.56 5.72
CA PHE A 167 -20.62 -13.33 6.75
C PHE A 167 -22.15 -13.23 6.59
N ALA A 168 -22.66 -12.03 6.30
CA ALA A 168 -24.08 -11.81 6.02
C ALA A 168 -24.54 -12.53 4.75
N ALA A 169 -23.71 -12.57 3.70
CA ALA A 169 -23.97 -13.30 2.47
C ALA A 169 -24.08 -14.81 2.74
N VAL A 170 -23.19 -15.38 3.55
CA VAL A 170 -23.24 -16.81 3.95
C VAL A 170 -24.49 -17.14 4.75
N LEU A 171 -24.90 -16.28 5.69
CA LEU A 171 -26.14 -16.46 6.46
C LEU A 171 -27.39 -16.42 5.57
N THR A 172 -27.42 -15.49 4.62
CA THR A 172 -28.54 -15.37 3.67
C THR A 172 -28.61 -16.57 2.74
N ALA A 173 -27.47 -17.04 2.22
CA ALA A 173 -27.38 -18.27 1.42
C ALA A 173 -27.78 -19.55 2.18
N ARG A 174 -27.66 -19.56 3.52
CA ARG A 174 -28.21 -20.64 4.35
C ARG A 174 -29.73 -20.55 4.51
N ARG A 175 -30.31 -19.34 4.51
CA ARG A 175 -31.77 -19.15 4.60
C ARG A 175 -32.49 -19.46 3.29
N THR A 176 -31.88 -19.19 2.14
CA THR A 176 -32.50 -19.44 0.81
C THR A 176 -32.30 -20.85 0.27
N GLY A 177 -31.40 -21.65 0.85
CA GLY A 177 -31.17 -23.07 0.48
C GLY A 177 -32.16 -24.07 1.09
N LEU A 178 -33.38 -23.65 1.42
CA LEU A 178 -34.48 -24.50 1.92
C LEU A 178 -35.53 -24.84 0.84
N HIS A 179 -35.12 -24.87 -0.44
CA HIS A 179 -35.88 -25.49 -1.52
C HIS A 179 -34.93 -26.26 -2.45
#